data_AF-A0A975HMB8-F1
#
_entry.id   AF-A0A975HMB8-F1
#
_cell.length_a   1.000
_cell.length_b   1.000
_cell.length_c   1.000
_cell.angle_alpha   90.00
_cell.angle_beta   90.00
_cell.angle_gamma   90.00
#
_symmetry.space_group_name_H-M   'P 1'
#
loop_
_entity.id
_entity.type
_entity.pdbx_description
1 polymer ?
#
loop_
_entity_poly.entity_id
_entity_poly.type
_entity_poly.pdbx_seq_one_letter_code
_entity_poly.pdbx_strand_id
1 'polypeptide(L)'
;MLFPLSLLLLSFNLTAPRNSVASPFTQLINALAILWAGLMTASGCMALTAIDMATTHGDVAAISLLFSLQNSVGGAVEMQGGLWTLLATYQLHKKQSLHWFVRLTGYTAGLAGIATLLPGSDIFQALFGITQLCWFFAVGFAALKASP
;
A
#
# COMPACT_ATOMS: atom_id res chain seq x y z
N MET A 1 2.95 12.16 -2.01
CA MET A 1 1.60 12.22 -2.62
C MET A 1 1.46 11.42 -3.91
N LEU A 2 2.51 11.28 -4.74
CA LEU A 2 2.43 10.50 -5.98
C LEU A 2 2.03 9.03 -5.76
N PHE A 3 2.65 8.36 -4.78
CA PHE A 3 2.38 6.94 -4.52
C PHE A 3 0.90 6.64 -4.16
N PRO A 4 0.27 7.31 -3.17
CA PRO A 4 -1.16 7.11 -2.88
C PRO A 4 -2.07 7.30 -4.09
N LEU A 5 -1.79 8.29 -4.96
CA LEU A 5 -2.57 8.52 -6.18
C LEU A 5 -2.41 7.38 -7.18
N SER A 6 -1.18 6.94 -7.43
CA SER A 6 -0.91 5.79 -8.31
C SER A 6 -1.57 4.51 -7.80
N LEU A 7 -1.58 4.28 -6.49
CA LEU A 7 -2.28 3.16 -5.85
C LEU A 7 -3.78 3.20 -6.13
N LEU A 8 -4.42 4.35 -5.95
CA LEU A 8 -5.86 4.51 -6.21
C LEU A 8 -6.19 4.26 -7.69
N LEU A 9 -5.42 4.86 -8.59
CA LEU A 9 -5.59 4.65 -10.04
C LEU A 9 -5.45 3.17 -10.41
N LEU A 10 -4.44 2.49 -9.86
CA LEU A 10 -4.27 1.06 -10.08
C LEU A 10 -5.46 0.28 -9.54
N SER A 11 -5.88 0.53 -8.29
CA SER A 11 -7.00 -0.19 -7.67
C SER A 11 -8.29 -0.03 -8.46
N PHE A 12 -8.63 1.19 -8.89
CA PHE A 12 -9.84 1.44 -9.69
C PHE A 12 -9.80 0.76 -11.05
N ASN A 13 -8.65 0.76 -11.73
CA ASN A 13 -8.51 0.02 -13.00
C ASN A 13 -8.59 -1.49 -12.80
N LEU A 14 -7.98 -2.02 -11.75
CA LEU A 14 -8.03 -3.45 -11.40
C LEU A 14 -9.45 -3.91 -11.08
N THR A 15 -10.26 -3.04 -10.50
CA THR A 15 -11.60 -3.33 -10.02
C THR A 15 -12.71 -2.90 -10.97
N ALA A 16 -12.38 -2.21 -12.07
CA ALA A 16 -13.34 -1.75 -13.06
C ALA A 16 -14.32 -2.89 -13.44
N PRO A 17 -15.65 -2.68 -13.29
CA PRO A 17 -16.66 -3.68 -13.61
C PRO A 17 -16.60 -4.03 -15.09
N ARG A 18 -16.62 -5.33 -15.43
CA ARG A 18 -16.87 -5.78 -16.82
C ARG A 18 -18.36 -5.90 -17.14
N ASN A 19 -19.19 -6.05 -16.11
CA ASN A 19 -20.66 -6.11 -16.18
C ASN A 19 -21.22 -5.03 -15.24
N SER A 20 -22.50 -4.65 -15.41
CA SER A 20 -23.14 -3.47 -14.78
C SER A 20 -23.22 -3.45 -13.24
N VAL A 21 -22.70 -4.45 -12.52
CA VAL A 21 -22.74 -4.51 -11.04
C VAL A 21 -21.37 -4.88 -10.48
N ALA A 22 -20.86 -4.04 -9.57
CA ALA A 22 -19.61 -4.28 -8.85
C ALA A 22 -19.83 -5.34 -7.74
N SER A 23 -19.05 -6.43 -7.78
CA SER A 23 -19.05 -7.45 -6.73
C SER A 23 -18.64 -6.86 -5.37
N PRO A 24 -19.19 -7.34 -4.23
CA PRO A 24 -18.73 -6.95 -2.89
C PRO A 24 -17.21 -7.10 -2.71
N PHE A 25 -16.62 -8.10 -3.36
CA PHE A 25 -15.18 -8.34 -3.33
C PHE A 25 -14.37 -7.20 -3.95
N THR A 26 -14.85 -6.68 -5.08
CA THR A 26 -14.29 -5.55 -5.80
C THR A 26 -14.36 -4.26 -4.97
N GLN A 27 -15.45 -4.06 -4.24
CA GLN A 27 -15.62 -2.90 -3.34
C GLN A 27 -14.64 -2.97 -2.17
N LEU A 28 -14.43 -4.16 -1.59
CA LEU A 28 -13.47 -4.36 -0.50
C LEU A 28 -12.03 -4.01 -0.93
N ILE A 29 -11.61 -4.42 -2.13
CA ILE A 29 -10.28 -4.06 -2.66
C ILE A 29 -10.12 -2.54 -2.73
N ASN A 30 -11.12 -1.82 -3.26
CA ASN A 30 -11.04 -0.36 -3.35
C ASN A 30 -11.09 0.32 -1.98
N ALA A 31 -11.90 -0.17 -1.05
CA ALA A 31 -11.97 0.36 0.31
C ALA A 31 -10.61 0.25 1.01
N LEU A 32 -9.94 -0.91 0.90
CA LEU A 32 -8.59 -1.10 1.45
C LEU A 32 -7.56 -0.19 0.76
N ALA A 33 -7.66 0.02 -0.56
CA ALA A 33 -6.78 0.94 -1.28
C ALA A 33 -6.93 2.37 -0.77
N ILE A 34 -8.18 2.83 -0.59
CA ILE A 34 -8.51 4.16 -0.09
C ILE A 34 -8.01 4.36 1.34
N LEU A 35 -8.28 3.39 2.22
CA LEU A 35 -7.80 3.43 3.59
C LEU A 35 -6.27 3.51 3.64
N TRP A 36 -5.59 2.65 2.89
CA TRP A 36 -4.14 2.62 2.87
C TRP A 36 -3.53 3.91 2.30
N ALA A 37 -4.06 4.40 1.18
CA ALA A 37 -3.68 5.69 0.59
C ALA A 37 -3.88 6.86 1.56
N GLY A 38 -5.00 6.87 2.29
CA GLY A 38 -5.34 7.89 3.28
C GLY A 38 -4.36 7.90 4.45
N LEU A 39 -4.07 6.72 5.03
CA LEU A 39 -3.12 6.58 6.14
C LEU A 39 -1.71 7.05 5.75
N MET A 40 -1.22 6.64 4.57
CA MET A 40 0.08 7.09 4.07
C MET A 40 0.13 8.59 3.81
N THR A 41 -0.97 9.17 3.31
CA THR A 41 -1.05 10.61 3.08
C THR A 41 -1.04 11.37 4.40
N ALA A 42 -1.84 10.94 5.38
CA ALA A 42 -1.89 11.56 6.71
C ALA A 42 -0.54 11.45 7.44
N SER A 43 0.08 10.27 7.42
CA SER A 43 1.42 10.04 7.99
C SER A 43 2.47 10.95 7.34
N GLY A 44 2.47 11.06 6.01
CA GLY A 44 3.36 11.96 5.29
C GLY A 44 3.16 13.44 5.63
N CYS A 45 1.91 13.89 5.78
CA CYS A 45 1.62 15.27 6.20
C CYS A 45 2.15 15.56 7.61
N MET A 46 1.96 14.63 8.56
CA MET A 46 2.49 14.79 9.92
C MET A 46 4.02 14.86 9.93
N ALA A 47 4.68 14.03 9.12
CA ALA A 47 6.14 14.08 8.96
C ALA A 47 6.62 15.46 8.47
N LEU A 48 5.95 16.02 7.47
CA LEU A 48 6.27 17.36 6.94
C LEU A 48 6.07 18.45 8.00
N THR A 49 4.96 18.40 8.75
CA THR A 49 4.72 19.35 9.85
C THR A 49 5.75 19.21 10.96
N ALA A 50 6.18 17.98 11.30
CA ALA A 50 7.22 17.76 12.30
C ALA A 50 8.57 18.33 11.86
N ILE A 51 8.94 18.15 10.59
CA ILE A 51 10.15 18.73 10.00
C ILE A 51 10.09 20.26 10.01
N ASP A 52 8.97 20.84 9.58
CA ASP A 52 8.78 22.29 9.60
C ASP A 52 8.98 22.85 11.01
N MET A 53 8.29 22.30 12.01
CA MET A 53 8.45 22.67 13.42
C MET A 53 9.88 22.53 13.94
N ALA A 54 10.59 21.48 13.53
CA ALA A 54 11.99 21.28 13.88
C ALA A 54 12.89 22.38 13.33
N THR A 55 12.59 22.89 12.14
CA THR A 55 13.40 23.92 11.48
C THR A 55 13.02 25.35 11.87
N THR A 56 11.76 25.60 12.25
CA THR A 56 11.25 26.95 12.52
C THR A 56 11.19 27.31 14.01
N HIS A 57 10.87 26.33 14.87
CA HIS A 57 10.56 26.59 16.28
C HIS A 57 11.48 25.84 17.25
N GLY A 58 12.07 24.71 16.85
CA GLY A 58 12.99 23.93 17.68
C GLY A 58 12.33 23.30 18.92
N ASP A 59 11.00 23.20 18.96
CA ASP A 59 10.25 22.62 20.08
C ASP A 59 10.33 21.08 20.05
N VAL A 60 11.30 20.54 20.77
CA VAL A 60 11.57 19.10 20.87
C VAL A 60 10.35 18.31 21.37
N ALA A 61 9.54 18.87 22.26
CA ALA A 61 8.37 18.19 22.80
C ALA A 61 7.28 18.06 21.73
N ALA A 62 7.00 19.13 21.00
CA ALA A 62 6.01 19.10 19.93
C ALA A 62 6.45 18.22 18.75
N ILE A 63 7.73 18.22 18.40
CA ILE A 63 8.31 17.33 17.38
C ILE A 63 8.15 15.86 17.79
N SER A 64 8.48 15.52 19.04
CA SER A 64 8.39 14.14 19.55
C SER A 64 6.94 13.64 19.58
N LEU A 65 5.98 14.50 19.92
CA LEU A 65 4.55 14.20 19.86
C LEU A 65 4.13 13.89 18.41
N LEU A 66 4.54 14.72 17.45
CA LEU A 66 4.18 14.54 16.04
C LEU A 66 4.76 13.24 15.47
N PHE A 67 6.01 12.88 15.79
CA PHE A 67 6.57 11.60 15.37
C PHE A 67 5.85 10.41 16.00
N SER A 68 5.42 10.52 17.26
CA SER A 68 4.63 9.46 17.92
C SER A 68 3.27 9.26 17.25
N LEU A 69 2.59 10.36 16.89
CA LEU A 69 1.34 10.32 16.13
C LEU A 69 1.56 9.80 14.71
N GLN A 70 2.63 10.24 14.04
CA GLN A 70 3.02 9.74 12.73
C GLN A 70 3.23 8.23 12.74
N ASN A 71 3.94 7.71 13.75
CA ASN A 71 4.16 6.27 13.92
C ASN A 71 2.88 5.53 14.29
N SER A 72 1.94 6.15 15.00
CA SER A 72 0.66 5.52 15.32
C SER A 72 -0.23 5.35 14.08
N VAL A 73 -0.22 6.34 13.18
CA VAL A 73 -0.98 6.30 11.92
C VAL A 73 -0.25 5.51 10.83
N GLY A 74 1.08 5.63 10.80
CA GLY A 74 1.97 5.03 9.82
C GLY A 74 2.39 3.60 10.16
N GLY A 75 2.50 3.23 11.42
CA GLY A 75 3.05 1.93 11.85
C GLY A 75 2.12 0.74 11.67
N ALA A 76 0.89 0.96 11.23
CA ALA A 76 -0.05 -0.11 10.87
C ALA A 76 -0.21 -0.27 9.35
N VAL A 77 0.42 0.58 8.53
CA VAL A 77 0.12 0.70 7.09
C VAL A 77 0.49 -0.54 6.29
N GLU A 78 1.47 -1.31 6.75
CA GLU A 78 1.92 -2.55 6.11
C GLU A 78 0.84 -3.62 6.15
N MET A 79 0.04 -3.66 7.21
CA MET A 79 -1.06 -4.63 7.34
C MET A 79 -2.19 -4.31 6.36
N GLN A 80 -2.59 -3.04 6.24
CA GLN A 80 -3.60 -2.65 5.24
C GLN A 80 -3.07 -2.83 3.82
N GLY A 81 -1.81 -2.46 3.56
CA GLY A 81 -1.17 -2.66 2.28
C GLY A 81 -1.04 -4.14 1.91
N GLY A 82 -0.65 -5.00 2.85
CA GLY A 82 -0.55 -6.44 2.65
C GLY A 82 -1.88 -7.09 2.31
N LEU A 83 -2.94 -6.76 3.05
CA LEU A 83 -4.30 -7.22 2.75
C LEU A 83 -4.74 -6.79 1.35
N TRP A 84 -4.51 -5.51 1.02
CA TRP A 84 -4.83 -5.00 -0.32
C TRP A 84 -4.06 -5.75 -1.41
N THR A 85 -2.74 -5.89 -1.28
CA THR A 85 -1.88 -6.54 -2.27
C THR A 85 -2.27 -8.00 -2.48
N LEU A 86 -2.62 -8.72 -1.42
CA LEU A 86 -3.04 -10.12 -1.50
C LEU A 86 -4.32 -10.27 -2.32
N LEU A 87 -5.32 -9.42 -2.04
CA LEU A 87 -6.59 -9.41 -2.77
C LEU A 87 -6.43 -8.91 -4.21
N ALA A 88 -5.61 -7.87 -4.43
CA ALA A 88 -5.30 -7.34 -5.75
C ALA A 88 -4.58 -8.38 -6.63
N THR A 89 -3.59 -9.08 -6.07
CA THR A 89 -2.86 -10.17 -6.74
C THR A 89 -3.80 -11.32 -7.10
N TYR A 90 -4.71 -11.68 -6.20
CA TYR A 90 -5.74 -12.69 -6.48
C TYR A 90 -6.69 -12.26 -7.60
N GLN A 91 -7.14 -10.99 -7.59
CA GLN A 91 -8.02 -10.45 -8.61
C GLN A 91 -7.34 -10.40 -10.00
N LEU A 92 -6.05 -10.06 -10.02
CA LEU A 92 -5.19 -10.08 -11.20
C LEU A 92 -5.03 -11.50 -11.75
N HIS A 93 -4.76 -12.48 -10.88
CA HIS A 93 -4.67 -13.89 -11.25
C HIS A 93 -5.95 -14.37 -11.94
N LYS A 94 -7.13 -13.95 -11.48
CA LYS A 94 -8.41 -14.31 -12.11
C LYS A 94 -8.61 -13.70 -13.50
N LYS A 95 -8.08 -12.50 -13.76
CA LYS A 95 -8.36 -11.75 -14.99
C LYS A 95 -7.41 -12.08 -16.14
N GLN A 96 -6.22 -12.61 -15.86
CA GLN A 96 -5.15 -12.80 -16.85
C GLN A 96 -4.26 -14.00 -16.50
N SER A 97 -3.51 -14.51 -17.49
CA SER A 97 -2.36 -15.39 -17.23
C SER A 97 -1.26 -14.55 -16.57
N LEU A 98 -1.31 -14.46 -15.25
CA LEU A 98 -0.38 -13.63 -14.49
C LEU A 98 1.01 -14.26 -14.49
N HIS A 99 2.01 -13.48 -14.91
CA HIS A 99 3.41 -13.91 -14.88
C HIS A 99 3.78 -14.39 -13.46
N TRP A 100 4.55 -15.47 -13.37
CA TRP A 100 4.87 -16.10 -12.08
C TRP A 100 5.49 -15.14 -11.07
N PHE A 101 6.29 -14.19 -11.56
CA PHE A 101 6.94 -13.17 -10.73
C PHE A 101 5.93 -12.26 -10.02
N VAL A 102 4.88 -11.79 -10.72
CA VAL A 102 3.83 -10.93 -10.12
C VAL A 102 3.06 -11.70 -9.04
N ARG A 103 2.79 -12.99 -9.26
CA ARG A 103 2.12 -13.83 -8.26
C ARG A 103 3.00 -14.02 -7.03
N LEU A 104 4.27 -14.37 -7.24
CA LEU A 104 5.21 -14.62 -6.15
C LEU A 104 5.37 -13.37 -5.29
N THR A 105 5.76 -12.24 -5.90
CA THR A 105 6.00 -10.99 -5.17
C THR A 105 4.73 -10.48 -4.49
N GLY A 106 3.57 -10.65 -5.11
CA GLY A 106 2.29 -10.19 -4.58
C GLY A 106 1.81 -10.99 -3.37
N TYR A 107 1.90 -12.32 -3.42
CA TYR A 107 1.57 -13.14 -2.27
C TYR A 107 2.61 -12.99 -1.15
N THR A 108 3.90 -12.89 -1.47
CA THR A 108 4.93 -12.65 -0.44
C THR A 108 4.75 -11.30 0.24
N ALA A 109 4.47 -10.24 -0.52
CA ALA A 109 4.19 -8.93 0.05
C ALA A 109 2.91 -8.96 0.90
N GLY A 110 1.85 -9.59 0.39
CA GLY A 110 0.60 -9.72 1.13
C GLY A 110 0.75 -10.42 2.48
N LEU A 111 1.47 -11.55 2.50
CA LEU A 111 1.73 -12.31 3.72
C LEU A 111 2.69 -11.56 4.66
N ALA A 112 3.75 -10.93 4.14
CA ALA A 112 4.67 -10.13 4.93
C ALA A 112 3.96 -8.96 5.61
N GLY A 113 3.08 -8.26 4.89
CA GLY A 113 2.27 -7.17 5.44
C GLY A 113 1.34 -7.63 6.56
N ILE A 114 0.71 -8.81 6.44
CA ILE A 114 -0.11 -9.36 7.55
C ILE A 114 0.78 -9.78 8.73
N ALA A 115 1.95 -10.32 8.46
CA ALA A 115 2.90 -10.78 9.48
C ALA A 115 3.49 -9.64 10.32
N THR A 116 3.35 -8.37 9.94
CA THR A 116 3.79 -7.23 10.78
C THR A 116 2.99 -7.11 12.08
N LEU A 117 1.86 -7.81 12.22
CA LEU A 117 1.13 -7.93 13.48
C LEU A 117 1.85 -8.81 14.53
N LEU A 118 2.84 -9.60 14.11
CA LEU A 118 3.58 -10.51 14.99
C LEU A 118 4.74 -9.78 15.70
N PRO A 119 5.21 -10.31 16.85
CA PRO A 119 6.44 -9.84 17.49
C PRO A 119 7.63 -9.89 16.52
N GLY A 120 8.51 -8.88 16.58
CA GLY A 120 9.65 -8.78 15.65
C GLY A 120 9.28 -8.26 14.26
N SER A 121 8.33 -7.31 14.19
CA SER A 121 7.73 -6.81 12.95
C SER A 121 8.71 -6.12 12.00
N ASP A 122 9.87 -5.64 12.46
CA ASP A 122 10.87 -4.93 11.65
C ASP A 122 11.29 -5.72 10.41
N ILE A 123 11.49 -7.04 10.55
CA ILE A 123 11.89 -7.88 9.42
C ILE A 123 10.74 -8.04 8.41
N PHE A 124 9.50 -8.11 8.90
CA PHE A 124 8.31 -8.23 8.06
C PHE A 124 7.98 -6.90 7.36
N GLN A 125 8.21 -5.77 8.02
CA GLN A 125 8.09 -4.44 7.41
C GLN A 125 9.09 -4.26 6.27
N ALA A 126 10.36 -4.62 6.49
CA ALA A 126 11.38 -4.57 5.45
C ALA A 126 11.05 -5.51 4.27
N LEU A 127 10.63 -6.73 4.59
CA LEU A 127 10.22 -7.72 3.58
C LEU A 127 9.02 -7.22 2.77
N PHE A 128 8.00 -6.66 3.45
CA PHE A 128 6.86 -6.04 2.81
C PHE A 128 7.32 -4.93 1.85
N GLY A 129 8.11 -3.96 2.32
CA GLY A 129 8.55 -2.83 1.50
C GLY A 129 9.29 -3.26 0.22
N ILE A 130 10.26 -4.17 0.34
CA ILE A 130 11.04 -4.65 -0.82
C ILE A 130 10.17 -5.45 -1.79
N THR A 131 9.41 -6.41 -1.28
CA THR A 131 8.56 -7.26 -2.14
C THR A 131 7.43 -6.47 -2.79
N GLN A 132 6.87 -5.49 -2.08
CA GLN A 132 5.85 -4.58 -2.59
C GLN A 132 6.38 -3.70 -3.72
N LEU A 133 7.60 -3.16 -3.61
CA LEU A 133 8.25 -2.43 -4.71
C LEU A 133 8.43 -3.32 -5.94
N CYS A 134 8.96 -4.53 -5.75
CA CYS A 134 9.10 -5.50 -6.85
C CYS A 134 7.76 -5.82 -7.51
N TRP A 135 6.68 -5.94 -6.72
CA TRP A 135 5.33 -6.19 -7.22
C TRP A 135 4.81 -5.03 -8.06
N PHE A 136 4.92 -3.79 -7.59
CA PHE A 136 4.47 -2.61 -8.35
C PHE A 136 5.19 -2.48 -9.68
N PHE A 137 6.52 -2.67 -9.71
CA PHE A 137 7.27 -2.65 -10.97
C PHE A 137 6.79 -3.76 -11.90
N ALA A 138 6.61 -4.98 -11.40
CA ALA A 138 6.18 -6.11 -12.22
C ALA A 138 4.77 -5.90 -12.81
N VAL A 139 3.83 -5.37 -12.02
CA VAL A 139 2.48 -5.00 -12.48
C VAL A 139 2.55 -3.87 -13.51
N GLY A 140 3.38 -2.85 -13.27
CA GLY A 140 3.59 -1.75 -14.21
C GLY A 140 4.12 -2.22 -15.56
N PHE A 141 5.16 -3.07 -15.58
CA PHE A 141 5.68 -3.66 -16.82
C PHE A 141 4.65 -4.55 -17.53
N ALA A 142 3.87 -5.33 -16.78
CA ALA A 142 2.80 -6.15 -17.35
C ALA A 142 1.71 -5.28 -17.99
N ALA A 143 1.35 -4.17 -17.36
CA ALA A 143 0.38 -3.21 -17.90
C ALA A 143 0.89 -2.55 -19.19
N LEU A 144 2.16 -2.13 -19.24
CA LEU A 144 2.77 -1.54 -20.44
C LEU A 144 2.82 -2.53 -21.61
N LYS A 145 3.11 -3.81 -21.35
CA LYS A 145 3.07 -4.85 -22.40
C LYS A 145 1.67 -5.17 -22.91
N ALA A 146 0.65 -4.92 -22.09
CA ALA A 146 -0.74 -5.14 -22.45
C ALA A 146 -1.38 -3.93 -23.16
N SER A 147 -0.68 -2.79 -23.20
CA SER A 147 -1.07 -1.63 -23.99
C SER A 147 -0.81 -1.90 -25.48
N PRO A 148 -1.80 -1.65 -26.36
CA PRO A 148 -1.65 -1.82 -27.81
C PRO A 148 -0.64 -0.85 -28.44
#